data_AF-A0A962CJM0-F1
#
_entry.id   AF-A0A962CJM0-F1
#
_cell.length_a   1.000
_cell.length_b   1.000
_cell.length_c   1.000
_cell.angle_alpha   90.00
_cell.angle_beta   90.00
_cell.angle_gamma   90.00
#
_symmetry.space_group_name_H-M   'P 1'
#
loop_
_entity.id
_entity.type
_entity.pdbx_description
1 polymer ?
#
loop_
_entity_poly.entity_id
_entity_poly.type
_entity_poly.pdbx_seq_one_letter_code
_entity_poly.pdbx_strand_id
1 'polypeptide(L)'
;VYDSWYDHIVLWDADESEIAGAYRAVPCARVLDSIGQKGLYTASLFEFDGRLLPTIERGMELGRSFVPPKYWGSRSLDYLWYGIGAWLGQHPEIRYLFGPVSISANLPLEAREWLVAYYTRYYGHAEQLARSPHPFRPGAAAPDFGPLDAEAAMPLLRDRLDALGAR
;
A
#
# COMPACT_ATOMS: atom_id res chain seq x y z
N VAL A 1 -15.57 9.82 1.69
CA VAL A 1 -16.56 8.97 2.42
C VAL A 1 -15.93 8.37 3.68
N TYR A 2 -14.74 7.79 3.62
CA TYR A 2 -14.06 7.17 4.78
C TYR A 2 -13.48 8.16 5.80
N ASP A 3 -13.20 9.40 5.38
CA ASP A 3 -12.39 10.34 6.17
C ASP A 3 -13.03 10.76 7.50
N SER A 4 -14.33 10.55 7.68
CA SER A 4 -15.04 10.88 8.93
C SER A 4 -14.78 9.90 10.09
N TRP A 5 -14.18 8.73 9.84
CA TRP A 5 -13.79 7.78 10.89
C TRP A 5 -12.35 7.25 10.77
N TYR A 6 -11.59 7.78 9.81
CA TYR A 6 -10.16 7.55 9.71
C TYR A 6 -9.41 8.71 10.35
N ASP A 7 -8.36 8.35 11.07
CA ASP A 7 -7.39 9.29 11.59
C ASP A 7 -6.42 9.70 10.47
N HIS A 8 -5.81 10.87 10.63
CA HIS A 8 -4.85 11.42 9.69
C HIS A 8 -3.55 11.72 10.42
N ILE A 9 -2.47 11.08 9.98
CA ILE A 9 -1.11 11.37 10.42
C ILE A 9 -0.56 12.39 9.44
N VAL A 10 -0.36 13.63 9.90
CA VAL A 10 0.09 14.75 9.06
C VAL A 10 1.49 15.16 9.49
N LEU A 11 2.39 15.25 8.51
CA LEU A 11 3.71 15.85 8.69
C LEU A 11 3.61 17.34 8.32
N TRP A 12 3.83 18.20 9.31
CA TRP A 12 3.79 19.65 9.17
C TRP A 12 5.20 20.23 9.12
N ASP A 13 5.51 20.99 8.08
CA ASP A 13 6.70 21.83 8.00
C ASP A 13 6.35 23.21 8.56
N ALA A 14 6.93 23.55 9.72
CA ALA A 14 6.63 24.80 10.41
C ALA A 14 7.29 26.01 9.75
N ASP A 15 8.47 25.83 9.15
CA ASP A 15 9.23 26.92 8.54
C ASP A 15 8.55 27.36 7.24
N GLU A 16 8.07 26.39 6.46
CA GLU A 16 7.35 26.63 5.21
C GLU A 16 5.83 26.77 5.40
N SER A 17 5.32 26.51 6.61
CA SER A 17 3.90 26.54 6.96
C SER A 17 3.02 25.70 6.02
N GLU A 18 3.45 24.47 5.73
CA GLU A 18 2.76 23.57 4.81
C GLU A 18 2.84 22.10 5.23
N ILE A 19 2.03 21.27 4.57
CA ILE A 19 2.02 19.81 4.80
C ILE A 19 3.12 19.17 3.95
N ALA A 20 4.11 18.58 4.60
CA ALA A 20 5.22 17.86 3.96
C ALA A 20 4.90 16.39 3.63
N GLY A 21 3.76 15.90 4.10
CA GLY A 21 3.22 14.58 3.74
C GLY A 21 2.12 14.14 4.70
N ALA A 22 1.42 13.06 4.36
CA ALA A 22 0.42 12.50 5.25
C ALA A 22 0.18 11.01 5.00
N TYR A 23 -0.45 10.37 5.98
CA TYR A 23 -1.11 9.07 5.88
C TYR A 23 -2.52 9.17 6.43
N ARG A 24 -3.44 8.40 5.83
CA ARG A 24 -4.72 8.07 6.44
C ARG A 24 -4.59 6.72 7.14
N ALA A 25 -5.13 6.62 8.35
CA ALA A 25 -4.94 5.48 9.24
C ALA A 25 -6.23 5.14 9.98
N VAL A 26 -6.49 3.85 10.22
CA VAL A 26 -7.57 3.44 11.12
C VAL A 26 -7.28 2.10 11.81
N PRO A 27 -7.43 1.98 13.13
CA PRO A 27 -7.50 0.68 13.78
C PRO A 27 -8.73 -0.09 13.27
N CYS A 28 -8.51 -1.27 12.71
CA CYS A 28 -9.57 -2.00 12.03
C CYS A 28 -10.63 -2.54 12.98
N ALA A 29 -10.27 -3.02 14.19
CA ALA A 29 -11.24 -3.44 15.20
C ALA A 29 -12.32 -2.37 15.44
N ARG A 30 -11.93 -1.09 15.59
CA ARG A 30 -12.84 0.05 15.78
C ARG A 30 -13.90 0.14 14.67
N VAL A 31 -13.49 -0.09 13.43
CA VAL A 31 -14.38 0.00 12.25
C VAL A 31 -15.23 -1.25 12.10
N LEU A 32 -14.65 -2.42 12.34
CA LEU A 32 -15.37 -3.69 12.28
C LEU A 32 -16.51 -3.74 13.29
N ASP A 33 -16.30 -3.24 14.51
CA ASP A 33 -17.32 -3.23 15.57
C ASP A 33 -18.46 -2.25 15.30
N SER A 34 -18.20 -1.13 14.62
CA SER A 34 -19.16 -0.03 14.48
C SER A 34 -19.86 0.03 13.12
N ILE A 35 -19.11 -0.20 12.03
CA ILE A 35 -19.58 -0.06 10.64
C ILE A 35 -19.56 -1.42 9.92
N GLY A 36 -18.79 -2.38 10.45
CA GLY A 36 -18.50 -3.64 9.77
C GLY A 36 -17.45 -3.47 8.66
N GLN A 37 -17.21 -4.55 7.91
CA GLN A 37 -16.15 -4.59 6.89
C GLN A 37 -16.26 -3.48 5.84
N LYS A 38 -17.48 -3.05 5.49
CA LYS A 38 -17.71 -1.97 4.51
C LYS A 38 -17.15 -0.61 4.94
N GLY A 39 -16.87 -0.44 6.24
CA GLY A 39 -16.20 0.75 6.75
C GLY A 39 -14.72 0.81 6.41
N LEU A 40 -14.09 -0.31 6.02
CA LEU A 40 -12.70 -0.37 5.57
C LEU A 40 -12.62 -0.05 4.08
N TYR A 41 -11.67 0.81 3.68
CA TYR A 41 -11.50 1.16 2.27
C TYR A 41 -11.02 -0.04 1.45
N THR A 42 -10.15 -0.88 1.99
CA THR A 42 -9.65 -2.07 1.29
C THR A 42 -10.77 -3.05 0.96
N ALA A 43 -11.84 -3.11 1.78
CA ALA A 43 -13.02 -3.94 1.52
C ALA A 43 -13.85 -3.44 0.31
N SER A 44 -13.61 -2.22 -0.18
CA SER A 44 -14.18 -1.75 -1.45
C SER A 44 -13.40 -2.24 -2.67
N LEU A 45 -12.17 -2.70 -2.47
CA LEU A 45 -11.25 -3.14 -3.53
C LEU A 45 -11.11 -4.67 -3.58
N PHE A 46 -11.32 -5.33 -2.45
CA PHE A 46 -11.11 -6.77 -2.30
C PHE A 46 -12.23 -7.41 -1.46
N GLU A 47 -12.61 -8.62 -1.85
CA GLU A 47 -13.39 -9.54 -1.03
C GLU A 47 -12.44 -10.29 -0.09
N PHE A 48 -12.68 -10.18 1.22
CA PHE A 48 -11.87 -10.87 2.22
C PHE A 48 -12.42 -12.27 2.50
N ASP A 49 -11.52 -13.25 2.51
CA ASP A 49 -11.79 -14.56 3.09
C ASP A 49 -11.95 -14.42 4.60
N GLY A 50 -12.90 -15.14 5.20
CA GLY A 50 -13.16 -15.09 6.65
C GLY A 50 -11.94 -15.44 7.49
N ARG A 51 -11.01 -16.24 6.96
CA ARG A 51 -9.73 -16.58 7.61
C ARG A 51 -8.81 -15.37 7.80
N LEU A 52 -8.97 -14.31 7.01
CA LEU A 52 -8.17 -13.09 7.12
C LEU A 52 -8.69 -12.14 8.20
N LEU A 53 -9.95 -12.26 8.61
CA LEU A 53 -10.59 -11.34 9.55
C LEU A 53 -9.87 -11.22 10.91
N PRO A 54 -9.38 -12.30 11.55
CA PRO A 54 -8.63 -12.17 12.81
C PRO A 54 -7.30 -11.40 12.67
N THR A 55 -6.73 -11.38 11.48
CA THR A 55 -5.53 -10.58 11.16
C THR A 55 -5.92 -9.13 10.93
N ILE A 56 -6.99 -8.88 10.16
CA ILE A 56 -7.52 -7.54 9.91
C ILE A 56 -7.95 -6.88 11.21
N GLU A 57 -8.64 -7.58 12.11
CA GLU A 57 -9.11 -7.05 13.39
C GLU A 57 -7.96 -6.50 14.24
N ARG A 58 -6.80 -7.17 14.24
CA ARG A 58 -5.56 -6.71 14.88
C ARG A 58 -4.69 -5.83 13.97
N GLY A 59 -5.29 -5.27 12.93
CA GLY A 59 -4.60 -4.47 11.93
C GLY A 59 -4.90 -2.98 12.06
N MET A 60 -3.99 -2.16 11.52
CA MET A 60 -4.27 -0.79 11.12
C MET A 60 -4.27 -0.73 9.60
N GLU A 61 -5.38 -0.26 9.02
CA GLU A 61 -5.43 0.03 7.60
C GLU A 61 -4.79 1.41 7.34
N LEU A 62 -3.77 1.41 6.50
CA LEU A 62 -3.07 2.60 6.01
C LEU A 62 -3.43 2.88 4.56
N GLY A 63 -3.50 4.14 4.19
CA GLY A 63 -3.70 4.52 2.79
C GLY A 63 -3.64 6.01 2.56
N ARG A 64 -3.93 6.41 1.32
CA ARG A 64 -3.92 7.82 0.88
C ARG A 64 -2.63 8.56 1.25
N SER A 65 -1.51 7.83 1.27
CA SER A 65 -0.23 8.41 1.57
C SER A 65 0.25 9.31 0.44
N PHE A 66 0.89 10.42 0.81
CA PHE A 66 1.56 11.28 -0.15
C PHE A 66 2.72 12.02 0.49
N VAL A 67 3.68 12.38 -0.36
CA VAL A 67 4.73 13.36 -0.09
C VAL A 67 4.70 14.33 -1.28
N PRO A 68 4.50 15.65 -1.08
CA PRO A 68 4.46 16.61 -2.18
C PRO A 68 5.80 16.64 -2.93
N PRO A 69 5.80 16.98 -4.24
CA PRO A 69 7.03 17.03 -5.05
C PRO A 69 8.19 17.85 -4.45
N LYS A 70 7.87 18.96 -3.76
CA LYS A 70 8.85 19.79 -3.05
C LYS A 70 9.69 19.00 -2.03
N TYR A 71 9.13 17.94 -1.46
CA TYR A 71 9.75 17.13 -0.42
C TYR A 71 10.30 15.78 -0.94
N TRP A 72 10.30 15.54 -2.25
CA TRP A 72 10.88 14.31 -2.80
C TRP A 72 12.39 14.26 -2.56
N GLY A 73 12.88 13.09 -2.10
CA GLY A 73 14.29 12.91 -1.70
C GLY A 73 14.65 13.51 -0.33
N SER A 74 13.71 14.17 0.34
CA SER A 74 13.87 14.61 1.73
C SER A 74 13.58 13.48 2.73
N ARG A 75 13.65 13.80 4.03
CA ARG A 75 13.31 12.88 5.13
C ARG A 75 11.82 12.81 5.46
N SER A 76 10.94 13.39 4.64
CA SER A 76 9.49 13.40 4.92
C SER A 76 8.91 11.99 5.11
N LEU A 77 9.36 11.01 4.32
CA LEU A 77 8.90 9.63 4.48
C LEU A 77 9.37 9.04 5.83
N ASP A 78 10.61 9.29 6.24
CA ASP A 78 11.13 8.83 7.55
C ASP A 78 10.30 9.41 8.69
N TYR A 79 9.99 10.70 8.65
CA TYR A 79 9.19 11.37 9.67
C TYR A 79 7.74 10.88 9.73
N LEU A 80 7.13 10.55 8.58
CA LEU A 80 5.84 9.88 8.55
C LEU A 80 5.89 8.52 9.25
N TRP A 81 6.95 7.73 9.01
CA TRP A 81 7.15 6.46 9.70
C TRP A 81 7.43 6.61 11.20
N TYR A 82 8.13 7.66 11.63
CA TYR A 82 8.23 8.00 13.05
C TYR A 82 6.88 8.33 13.66
N GLY A 83 6.03 9.09 12.95
CA GLY A 83 4.66 9.38 13.37
C GLY A 83 3.80 8.12 13.50
N ILE A 84 3.86 7.23 12.50
CA ILE A 84 3.20 5.91 12.55
C ILE A 84 3.71 5.09 13.75
N GLY A 85 5.02 5.05 13.98
CA GLY A 85 5.62 4.33 15.11
C GLY A 85 5.19 4.89 16.47
N ALA A 86 5.19 6.21 16.62
CA ALA A 86 4.72 6.87 17.85
C ALA A 86 3.24 6.59 18.11
N TRP A 87 2.42 6.57 17.06
CA TRP A 87 1.01 6.22 17.15
C TRP A 87 0.83 4.76 17.57
N LEU A 88 1.54 3.81 16.93
CA LEU A 88 1.51 2.39 17.31
C LEU A 88 1.97 2.15 18.74
N GLY A 89 2.90 2.96 19.27
CA GLY A 89 3.32 2.90 20.67
C GLY A 89 2.18 3.15 21.66
N GLN A 90 1.12 3.84 21.24
CA GLN A 90 -0.10 4.08 22.02
C GLN A 90 -1.19 3.02 21.79
N HIS A 91 -1.01 2.14 20.79
CA HIS A 91 -1.98 1.14 20.34
C HIS A 91 -1.36 -0.27 20.28
N PRO A 92 -0.96 -0.86 21.42
CA PRO A 92 -0.25 -2.14 21.48
C PRO A 92 -1.08 -3.35 20.99
N GLU A 93 -2.41 -3.20 20.88
CA GLU A 93 -3.32 -4.19 20.32
C GLU A 93 -3.14 -4.39 18.80
N ILE A 94 -2.53 -3.43 18.12
CA ILE A 94 -2.30 -3.45 16.67
C ILE A 94 -1.02 -4.21 16.37
N ARG A 95 -1.16 -5.31 15.63
CA ARG A 95 -0.07 -6.22 15.27
C ARG A 95 0.32 -6.14 13.80
N TYR A 96 -0.58 -5.67 12.93
CA TYR A 96 -0.39 -5.68 11.49
C TYR A 96 -0.65 -4.31 10.89
N LEU A 97 0.18 -3.92 9.93
CA LEU A 97 -0.08 -2.78 9.05
C LEU A 97 -0.44 -3.33 7.68
N PHE A 98 -1.51 -2.85 7.08
CA PHE A 98 -1.86 -3.22 5.71
C PHE A 98 -2.55 -2.08 4.99
N GLY A 99 -2.58 -2.16 3.67
CA GLY A 99 -3.23 -1.16 2.84
C GLY A 99 -2.96 -1.44 1.36
N PRO A 100 -3.79 -0.92 0.46
CA PRO A 100 -3.57 -1.06 -0.97
C PRO A 100 -2.45 -0.11 -1.41
N VAL A 101 -1.54 -0.61 -2.24
CA VAL A 101 -0.62 0.23 -3.02
C VAL A 101 -1.21 0.43 -4.41
N SER A 102 -1.14 1.66 -4.92
CA SER A 102 -1.65 1.99 -6.25
C SER A 102 -0.54 1.96 -7.28
N ILE A 103 -0.79 1.29 -8.41
CA ILE A 103 0.03 1.38 -9.62
C ILE A 103 -0.64 2.39 -10.54
N SER A 104 0.08 3.45 -10.92
CA SER A 104 -0.49 4.53 -11.73
C SER A 104 -0.95 4.01 -13.10
N ALA A 105 -2.15 4.43 -13.51
CA ALA A 105 -2.68 4.13 -14.84
C ALA A 105 -1.94 4.89 -15.97
N ASN A 106 -1.16 5.91 -15.62
CA ASN A 106 -0.32 6.65 -16.57
C ASN A 106 0.95 5.87 -16.96
N LEU A 107 1.30 4.81 -16.23
CA LEU A 107 2.40 3.95 -16.61
C LEU A 107 2.06 3.19 -17.90
N PRO A 108 3.03 2.98 -18.80
CA PRO A 108 2.87 2.10 -19.94
C PRO A 108 2.33 0.72 -19.51
N LEU A 109 1.51 0.09 -20.35
CA LEU A 109 0.94 -1.23 -20.03
C LEU A 109 2.03 -2.24 -19.66
N GLU A 110 3.12 -2.27 -20.45
CA GLU A 110 4.26 -3.15 -20.22
C GLU A 110 4.90 -2.91 -18.84
N ALA A 111 5.04 -1.65 -18.39
CA ALA A 111 5.59 -1.34 -17.07
C ALA A 111 4.70 -1.89 -15.94
N ARG A 112 3.38 -1.80 -16.10
CA ARG A 112 2.42 -2.39 -15.15
C ARG A 112 2.49 -3.91 -15.15
N GLU A 113 2.67 -4.54 -16.31
CA GLU A 113 2.86 -5.99 -16.42
C GLU A 113 4.12 -6.47 -15.69
N TRP A 114 5.25 -5.75 -15.84
CA TRP A 114 6.49 -6.03 -15.10
C TRP A 114 6.30 -5.92 -13.59
N LEU A 115 5.66 -4.84 -13.11
CA LEU A 115 5.36 -4.66 -11.68
C LEU A 115 4.49 -5.79 -11.14
N VAL A 116 3.37 -6.08 -11.81
CA VAL A 116 2.44 -7.12 -11.38
C VAL A 116 3.11 -8.49 -11.41
N ALA A 117 3.88 -8.82 -12.44
CA ALA A 117 4.60 -10.09 -12.54
C ALA A 117 5.62 -10.27 -11.40
N TYR A 118 6.39 -9.23 -11.07
CA TYR A 118 7.37 -9.26 -9.98
C TYR A 118 6.70 -9.54 -8.63
N TYR A 119 5.71 -8.72 -8.25
CA TYR A 119 5.05 -8.87 -6.96
C TYR A 119 4.25 -10.17 -6.87
N THR A 120 3.63 -10.62 -7.96
CA THR A 120 2.93 -11.91 -7.99
C THR A 120 3.88 -13.09 -7.81
N ARG A 121 5.05 -13.06 -8.46
CA ARG A 121 6.03 -14.16 -8.38
C ARG A 121 6.69 -14.28 -7.01
N TYR A 122 7.15 -13.16 -6.46
CA TYR A 122 8.02 -13.16 -5.28
C TYR A 122 7.30 -12.92 -3.96
N TYR A 123 6.15 -12.25 -4.00
CA TYR A 123 5.37 -11.89 -2.80
C TYR A 123 3.91 -12.31 -2.89
N GLY A 124 3.52 -12.99 -3.97
CA GLY A 124 2.20 -13.57 -4.11
C GLY A 124 2.02 -14.74 -3.16
N HIS A 125 0.78 -14.94 -2.70
CA HIS A 125 0.44 -16.06 -1.83
C HIS A 125 -0.52 -17.00 -2.55
N ALA A 126 -0.22 -18.30 -2.52
CA ALA A 126 -1.12 -19.34 -3.05
C ALA A 126 -2.52 -19.29 -2.40
N GLU A 127 -2.59 -18.90 -1.12
CA GLU A 127 -3.85 -18.68 -0.44
C GLU A 127 -4.41 -17.30 -0.82
N GLN A 128 -5.48 -17.30 -1.62
CA GLN A 128 -6.18 -16.08 -2.03
C GLN A 128 -7.08 -15.53 -0.91
N LEU A 129 -6.47 -15.06 0.18
CA LEU A 129 -7.15 -14.54 1.37
C LEU A 129 -7.84 -13.18 1.14
N ALA A 130 -7.44 -12.46 0.10
CA ALA A 130 -8.13 -11.28 -0.41
C ALA A 130 -8.21 -11.38 -1.93
N ARG A 131 -9.40 -11.29 -2.50
CA ARG A 131 -9.63 -11.41 -3.94
C ARG A 131 -10.15 -10.10 -4.50
N SER A 132 -9.51 -9.59 -5.56
CA SER A 132 -10.07 -8.46 -6.29
C SER A 132 -11.20 -8.95 -7.22
N PRO A 133 -12.37 -8.30 -7.25
CA PRO A 133 -13.41 -8.59 -8.24
C PRO A 133 -12.98 -8.17 -9.66
N HIS A 134 -11.96 -7.31 -9.77
CA HIS A 134 -11.41 -6.81 -11.02
C HIS A 134 -9.89 -6.99 -11.04
N PRO A 135 -9.40 -8.25 -11.09
CA PRO A 135 -7.97 -8.52 -11.10
C PRO A 135 -7.31 -7.97 -12.36
N PHE A 136 -6.08 -7.50 -12.23
CA PHE A 136 -5.28 -7.08 -13.38
C PHE A 136 -5.10 -8.24 -14.36
N ARG A 137 -5.35 -7.97 -15.65
CA ARG A 137 -5.18 -8.96 -16.72
C ARG A 137 -4.03 -8.49 -17.62
N PRO A 138 -2.88 -9.19 -17.64
CA PRO A 138 -1.83 -8.89 -18.59
C PRO A 138 -2.35 -9.14 -20.02
N GLY A 139 -1.89 -8.31 -20.96
CA GLY A 139 -2.23 -8.41 -22.37
C GLY A 139 -1.37 -9.45 -23.12
N ALA A 140 -0.09 -9.56 -22.76
CA ALA A 140 0.86 -10.52 -23.33
C ALA A 140 1.24 -11.63 -22.32
N ALA A 141 2.22 -12.47 -22.68
CA ALA A 141 2.85 -13.37 -21.71
C ALA A 141 3.50 -12.54 -20.59
N ALA A 142 3.25 -12.93 -19.33
CA ALA A 142 3.80 -12.21 -18.19
C ALA A 142 5.34 -12.18 -18.28
N PRO A 143 5.99 -11.04 -17.97
CA PRO A 143 7.43 -10.97 -17.92
C PRO A 143 8.03 -12.03 -17.00
N ASP A 144 9.09 -12.68 -17.47
CA ASP A 144 9.81 -13.71 -16.72
C ASP A 144 11.14 -13.15 -16.18
N PHE A 145 11.40 -13.43 -14.92
CA PHE A 145 12.64 -13.09 -14.22
C PHE A 145 13.64 -14.26 -14.23
N GLY A 146 13.29 -15.37 -14.87
CA GLY A 146 14.12 -16.56 -14.99
C GLY A 146 14.43 -17.17 -13.62
N PRO A 147 15.67 -17.63 -13.38
CA PRO A 147 16.05 -18.28 -12.12
C PRO A 147 16.36 -17.29 -10.97
N LEU A 148 16.21 -15.98 -11.19
CA LEU A 148 16.53 -14.97 -10.19
C LEU A 148 15.58 -15.05 -8.98
N ASP A 149 16.13 -14.84 -7.79
CA ASP A 149 15.33 -14.55 -6.59
C ASP A 149 14.86 -13.08 -6.60
N ALA A 150 14.08 -12.70 -5.57
CA ALA A 150 13.51 -11.36 -5.50
C ALA A 150 14.60 -10.26 -5.46
N GLU A 151 15.64 -10.46 -4.67
CA GLU A 151 16.71 -9.47 -4.49
C GLU A 151 17.48 -9.25 -5.79
N ALA A 152 17.84 -10.33 -6.49
CA ALA A 152 18.56 -10.27 -7.76
C ALA A 152 17.67 -9.81 -8.93
N ALA A 153 16.35 -10.04 -8.86
CA ALA A 153 15.39 -9.60 -9.88
C ALA A 153 15.02 -8.11 -9.76
N MET A 154 15.12 -7.52 -8.57
CA MET A 154 14.74 -6.11 -8.36
C MET A 154 15.54 -5.11 -9.21
N PRO A 155 16.88 -5.21 -9.36
CA PRO A 155 17.63 -4.38 -10.30
C PRO A 155 17.12 -4.49 -11.74
N LEU A 156 16.85 -5.72 -12.20
CA LEU A 156 16.31 -5.95 -13.54
C LEU A 156 14.93 -5.29 -13.72
N LEU A 157 14.05 -5.39 -12.73
CA LEU A 157 12.76 -4.70 -12.75
C LEU A 157 12.96 -3.18 -12.89
N ARG A 158 13.84 -2.58 -12.08
CA ARG A 158 14.11 -1.13 -12.14
C ARG A 158 14.62 -0.70 -13.51
N ASP A 159 15.61 -1.41 -14.06
CA ASP A 159 16.18 -1.09 -15.37
C ASP A 159 15.11 -1.17 -16.48
N ARG A 160 14.18 -2.14 -16.39
CA ARG A 160 13.05 -2.26 -17.33
C ARG A 160 12.07 -1.10 -17.19
N LEU A 161 11.72 -0.71 -15.97
CA LEU A 161 10.84 0.43 -15.72
C LEU A 161 11.46 1.74 -16.24
N ASP A 162 12.75 1.95 -15.98
CA ASP A 162 13.48 3.12 -16.48
C ASP A 162 13.51 3.17 -18.01
N ALA A 163 13.78 2.05 -18.67
CA ALA A 163 13.77 1.95 -20.13
C ALA A 163 12.40 2.24 -20.74
N LEU A 164 11.32 1.99 -20.00
CA LEU A 164 9.93 2.27 -20.39
C LEU A 164 9.49 3.70 -20.03
N GLY A 165 10.37 4.51 -19.40
CA GLY A 165 10.01 5.85 -18.94
C GLY A 165 9.04 5.86 -17.75
N ALA A 166 8.94 4.75 -17.03
CA ALA A 166 8.13 4.64 -15.81
C ALA A 166 8.88 5.29 -14.64
N ARG A 167 8.77 6.62 -14.52
CA ARG A 167 9.26 7.41 -13.39
C ARG A 167 8.14 7.79 -12.43
#